data_AF-A0A537NCX4-F1
#
_entry.id   AF-A0A537NCX4-F1
#
_cell.length_a   1.000
_cell.length_b   1.000
_cell.length_c   1.000
_cell.angle_alpha   90.00
_cell.angle_beta   90.00
_cell.angle_gamma   90.00
#
_symmetry.space_group_name_H-M   'P 1'
#
loop_
_entity.id
_entity.type
_entity.pdbx_description
1 polymer ?
#
loop_
_entity_poly.entity_id
_entity_poly.type
_entity_poly.pdbx_seq_one_letter_code
_entity_poly.pdbx_strand_id
1 'polypeptide(L)'
;MADAHRILMDGKSRIDFQTEPARYRHWKLKIDGEIATLVMDVDEKGALFEGYELKLNSYDLGVDIELADAIERLRFEHPAVKVVLLRSGNPRVFCAGANIRMLAGATHAHKVNFCKFTNETRNGIEDASETSGLPTVCVINGTAAGGGYELALATDYIMLIDDGSTAVSLPELPLLAVLPGTGGLTRVTDKRKVRRDHADVFCTTEEGIKGKRAVDWRLVDEVVPGSALEETVTVRAKEFAAKSRRLSPGKGIALKPLRRERSENAVEYSTLRVEFQRSERLATINVRGPDVAPPASIEDMVELGCEFWALRLARELDDAILDIRANELDVSTIVFTSSGDAAQVLAYDEFLHAHAGNWLSREIRALWKRVLKRVDLTSRSLVTLIEPASCFAGTLAEITLAADRSYMLIGRREGDNRPPAELALNEVNFGAYPMS
;
A
#
# COMPACT_ATOMS: atom_id res chain seq x y z
N MET A 1 -22.41 13.04 -12.52
CA MET A 1 -23.65 12.23 -12.46
C MET A 1 -23.41 10.71 -12.57
N ALA A 2 -22.18 10.18 -12.42
CA ALA A 2 -21.91 8.74 -12.60
C ALA A 2 -21.61 7.96 -11.30
N ASP A 3 -21.29 8.60 -10.17
CA ASP A 3 -21.03 7.90 -8.90
C ASP A 3 -22.30 7.58 -8.10
N ALA A 4 -23.42 8.26 -8.34
CA ALA A 4 -24.64 8.10 -7.54
C ALA A 4 -25.37 6.75 -7.73
N HIS A 5 -24.89 5.86 -8.61
CA HIS A 5 -25.57 4.62 -8.98
C HIS A 5 -24.69 3.35 -8.97
N ARG A 6 -23.44 3.42 -8.52
CA ARG A 6 -22.60 2.21 -8.37
C ARG A 6 -22.86 1.55 -7.03
N ILE A 7 -23.69 0.51 -7.06
CA ILE A 7 -23.99 -0.34 -5.90
C ILE A 7 -22.82 -1.32 -5.71
N LEU A 8 -22.27 -1.37 -4.50
CA LEU A 8 -21.29 -2.40 -4.14
C LEU A 8 -21.99 -3.76 -4.05
N MET A 9 -21.30 -4.84 -4.39
CA MET A 9 -21.88 -6.19 -4.36
C MET A 9 -22.41 -6.60 -2.97
N ASP A 10 -21.92 -5.99 -1.90
CA ASP A 10 -22.38 -6.23 -0.53
C ASP A 10 -23.56 -5.34 -0.10
N GLY A 11 -24.14 -4.59 -1.04
CA GLY A 11 -25.26 -3.68 -0.82
C GLY A 11 -24.89 -2.37 -0.11
N LYS A 12 -23.61 -2.14 0.18
CA LYS A 12 -23.16 -0.88 0.78
C LYS A 12 -22.96 0.20 -0.28
N SER A 13 -22.85 1.44 0.20
CA SER A 13 -22.62 2.63 -0.63
C SER A 13 -21.19 3.17 -0.57
N ARG A 14 -20.31 2.58 0.24
CA ARG A 14 -18.95 3.07 0.49
C ARG A 14 -17.93 1.95 0.44
N ILE A 15 -16.82 2.19 -0.26
CA ILE A 15 -15.70 1.26 -0.34
C ILE A 15 -15.04 1.22 1.04
N ASP A 16 -14.90 0.01 1.57
CA ASP A 16 -14.21 -0.25 2.83
C ASP A 16 -12.87 -0.93 2.53
N PHE A 17 -11.77 -0.27 2.92
CA PHE A 17 -10.42 -0.78 2.75
C PHE A 17 -10.01 -1.76 3.87
N GLN A 18 -10.82 -1.87 4.93
CA GLN A 18 -10.55 -2.76 6.05
C GLN A 18 -10.99 -4.19 5.73
N THR A 19 -10.01 -5.07 5.65
CA THR A 19 -10.19 -6.51 5.48
C THR A 19 -9.19 -7.28 6.35
N GLU A 20 -9.24 -8.61 6.31
CA GLU A 20 -8.32 -9.50 7.01
C GLU A 20 -8.32 -10.88 6.31
N PRO A 21 -7.30 -11.73 6.52
CA PRO A 21 -7.17 -13.01 5.81
C PRO A 21 -8.40 -13.91 5.87
N ALA A 22 -9.16 -13.90 6.97
CA ALA A 22 -10.38 -14.69 7.11
C ALA A 22 -11.53 -14.25 6.18
N ARG A 23 -11.46 -13.02 5.66
CA ARG A 23 -12.45 -12.42 4.75
C ARG A 23 -11.99 -12.40 3.29
N TYR A 24 -10.76 -12.83 3.00
CA TYR A 24 -10.24 -12.82 1.64
C TYR A 24 -11.05 -13.73 0.72
N ARG A 25 -11.31 -13.23 -0.48
CA ARG A 25 -11.95 -13.97 -1.58
C ARG A 25 -10.97 -14.24 -2.71
N HIS A 26 -9.88 -13.50 -2.79
CA HIS A 26 -9.02 -13.44 -3.98
C HIS A 26 -7.59 -13.88 -3.72
N TRP A 27 -7.19 -13.96 -2.45
CA TRP A 27 -5.84 -14.31 -2.05
C TRP A 27 -5.82 -15.42 -1.01
N LYS A 28 -4.83 -16.31 -1.14
CA LYS A 28 -4.51 -17.31 -0.12
C LYS A 28 -3.09 -17.09 0.36
N LEU A 29 -2.92 -17.02 1.67
CA LEU A 29 -1.62 -16.88 2.31
C LEU A 29 -1.23 -18.20 3.00
N LYS A 30 -0.06 -18.75 2.65
CA LYS A 30 0.54 -19.91 3.31
C LYS A 30 1.91 -19.54 3.85
N ILE A 31 2.19 -19.90 5.10
CA ILE A 31 3.49 -19.68 5.73
C ILE A 31 4.15 -21.04 6.01
N ASP A 32 5.41 -21.18 5.59
CA ASP A 32 6.24 -22.35 5.84
C ASP A 32 7.64 -21.89 6.28
N GLY A 33 7.83 -21.80 7.61
CA GLY A 33 9.05 -21.27 8.20
C GLY A 33 9.36 -19.84 7.73
N GLU A 34 10.48 -19.70 7.01
CA GLU A 34 10.97 -18.42 6.49
C GLU A 34 10.33 -18.02 5.14
N ILE A 35 9.48 -18.88 4.56
CA ILE A 35 8.91 -18.67 3.24
C ILE A 35 7.41 -18.44 3.37
N ALA A 36 6.92 -17.32 2.87
CA ALA A 36 5.50 -17.12 2.63
C ALA A 36 5.17 -17.41 1.16
N THR A 37 4.02 -18.01 0.89
CA THR A 37 3.45 -18.12 -0.45
C THR A 37 2.13 -17.37 -0.48
N LEU A 38 2.08 -16.32 -1.29
CA LEU A 38 0.89 -15.54 -1.59
C LEU A 38 0.35 -15.99 -2.95
N VAL A 39 -0.83 -16.59 -2.95
CA VAL A 39 -1.47 -17.17 -4.13
C VAL A 39 -2.64 -16.31 -4.57
N MET A 40 -2.56 -15.76 -5.79
CA MET A 40 -3.66 -15.07 -6.45
C MET A 40 -4.66 -16.11 -6.97
N ASP A 41 -5.83 -16.17 -6.35
CA ASP A 41 -6.91 -17.11 -6.66
C ASP A 41 -8.23 -16.35 -6.67
N VAL A 42 -8.43 -15.52 -7.68
CA VAL A 42 -9.52 -14.54 -7.72
C VAL A 42 -10.86 -15.26 -7.83
N ASP A 43 -11.74 -15.08 -6.84
CA ASP A 43 -13.14 -15.42 -6.98
C ASP A 43 -13.78 -14.59 -8.11
N GLU A 44 -14.14 -15.26 -9.22
CA GLU A 44 -14.76 -14.61 -10.40
C GLU A 44 -16.06 -13.87 -10.06
N LYS A 45 -16.76 -14.29 -9.00
CA LYS A 45 -18.02 -13.68 -8.51
C LYS A 45 -17.78 -12.67 -7.39
N GLY A 46 -16.51 -12.35 -7.11
CA GLY A 46 -16.12 -11.43 -6.05
C GLY A 46 -15.77 -10.03 -6.48
N ALA A 47 -16.36 -9.56 -7.59
CA ALA A 47 -16.25 -8.16 -7.97
C ALA A 47 -16.65 -7.21 -6.83
N LEU A 48 -15.99 -6.06 -6.73
CA LEU A 48 -16.33 -5.01 -5.78
C LEU A 48 -17.67 -4.35 -6.12
N PHE A 49 -17.96 -4.15 -7.41
CA PHE A 49 -19.20 -3.58 -7.92
C PHE A 49 -19.99 -4.57 -8.75
N GLU A 50 -21.30 -4.36 -8.83
CA GLU A 50 -22.17 -5.08 -9.75
C GLU A 50 -21.80 -4.83 -11.23
N GLY A 51 -22.12 -5.80 -12.10
CA GLY A 51 -22.07 -5.64 -13.55
C GLY A 51 -20.87 -6.27 -14.27
N TYR A 52 -19.96 -6.93 -13.57
CA TYR A 52 -18.86 -7.70 -14.18
C TYR A 52 -18.41 -8.90 -13.33
N GLU A 53 -17.70 -9.84 -13.97
CA GLU A 53 -17.06 -10.99 -13.34
C GLU A 53 -15.54 -10.89 -13.51
N LEU A 54 -14.79 -11.38 -12.53
CA LEU A 54 -13.32 -11.31 -12.46
C LEU A 54 -12.66 -12.60 -13.00
N LYS A 55 -12.97 -12.96 -14.25
CA LYS A 55 -12.44 -14.19 -14.88
C LYS A 55 -10.93 -14.15 -15.04
N LEU A 56 -10.31 -15.33 -15.12
CA LEU A 56 -8.91 -15.51 -15.49
C LEU A 56 -7.93 -14.70 -14.61
N ASN A 57 -8.18 -14.64 -13.30
CA ASN A 57 -7.39 -13.81 -12.38
C ASN A 57 -7.26 -12.34 -12.86
N SER A 58 -8.30 -11.80 -13.50
CA SER A 58 -8.41 -10.34 -13.68
C SER A 58 -8.79 -9.68 -12.35
N TYR A 59 -8.42 -8.43 -12.15
CA TYR A 59 -8.60 -7.76 -10.86
C TYR A 59 -9.34 -6.43 -10.94
N ASP A 60 -10.02 -6.09 -9.85
CA ASP A 60 -10.52 -4.75 -9.56
C ASP A 60 -9.92 -4.24 -8.24
N LEU A 61 -10.48 -3.13 -7.72
CA LEU A 61 -9.97 -2.53 -6.48
C LEU A 61 -10.12 -3.47 -5.27
N GLY A 62 -11.14 -4.33 -5.21
CA GLY A 62 -11.35 -5.25 -4.08
C GLY A 62 -10.24 -6.28 -3.95
N VAL A 63 -9.80 -6.83 -5.09
CA VAL A 63 -8.64 -7.73 -5.16
C VAL A 63 -7.36 -7.05 -4.67
N ASP A 64 -7.19 -5.76 -4.97
CA ASP A 64 -6.00 -5.01 -4.57
C ASP A 64 -6.02 -4.59 -3.09
N ILE A 65 -7.21 -4.33 -2.54
CA ILE A 65 -7.39 -4.09 -1.10
C ILE A 65 -6.92 -5.31 -0.30
N GLU A 66 -7.29 -6.52 -0.72
CA GLU A 66 -6.79 -7.75 -0.09
C GLU A 66 -5.27 -7.94 -0.25
N LEU A 67 -4.71 -7.62 -1.42
CA LEU A 67 -3.27 -7.68 -1.64
C LEU A 67 -2.50 -6.71 -0.72
N ALA A 68 -2.99 -5.47 -0.60
CA ALA A 68 -2.41 -4.47 0.29
C ALA A 68 -2.45 -4.94 1.75
N ASP A 69 -3.59 -5.47 2.22
CA ASP A 69 -3.68 -6.05 3.57
C ASP A 69 -2.71 -7.23 3.72
N ALA A 70 -2.64 -8.16 2.77
CA ALA A 70 -1.77 -9.33 2.84
C ALA A 70 -0.28 -8.97 2.98
N ILE A 71 0.17 -7.91 2.30
CA ILE A 71 1.53 -7.37 2.44
C ILE A 71 1.73 -6.84 3.87
N GLU A 72 0.78 -6.09 4.43
CA GLU A 72 0.87 -5.59 5.81
C GLU A 72 0.84 -6.74 6.84
N ARG A 73 0.03 -7.79 6.63
CA ARG A 73 0.06 -9.01 7.46
C ARG A 73 1.45 -9.63 7.45
N LEU A 74 2.07 -9.79 6.29
CA LEU A 74 3.43 -10.33 6.17
C LEU A 74 4.47 -9.49 6.92
N ARG A 75 4.34 -8.17 6.85
CA ARG A 75 5.27 -7.24 7.52
C ARG A 75 5.14 -7.30 9.05
N PHE A 76 3.91 -7.31 9.58
CA PHE A 76 3.66 -7.17 11.02
C PHE A 76 3.36 -8.47 11.78
N GLU A 77 2.67 -9.42 11.16
CA GLU A 77 2.25 -10.69 11.79
C GLU A 77 3.30 -11.81 11.60
N HIS A 78 4.20 -11.66 10.62
CA HIS A 78 5.16 -12.70 10.24
C HIS A 78 6.63 -12.20 10.22
N PRO A 79 7.20 -11.82 11.38
CA PRO A 79 8.60 -11.38 11.46
C PRO A 79 9.61 -12.48 11.09
N ALA A 80 9.24 -13.76 11.13
CA ALA A 80 10.10 -14.88 10.74
C ALA A 80 10.17 -15.12 9.22
N VAL A 81 9.20 -14.62 8.45
CA VAL A 81 9.20 -14.76 6.99
C VAL A 81 10.26 -13.84 6.39
N LYS A 82 11.11 -14.40 5.53
CA LYS A 82 12.24 -13.73 4.88
C LYS A 82 12.09 -13.60 3.37
N VAL A 83 11.14 -14.29 2.76
CA VAL A 83 10.85 -14.20 1.33
C VAL A 83 9.37 -14.48 1.07
N VAL A 84 8.80 -13.77 0.10
CA VAL A 84 7.43 -14.01 -0.38
C VAL A 84 7.50 -14.63 -1.76
N LEU A 85 6.82 -15.75 -1.96
CA LEU A 85 6.54 -16.32 -3.28
C LEU A 85 5.19 -15.81 -3.75
N LEU A 86 5.15 -15.11 -4.87
CA LEU A 86 3.92 -14.69 -5.52
C LEU A 86 3.57 -15.69 -6.62
N ARG A 87 2.42 -16.37 -6.50
CA ARG A 87 1.98 -17.43 -7.42
C ARG A 87 0.53 -17.23 -7.83
N SER A 88 0.12 -17.92 -8.87
CA SER A 88 -1.30 -18.04 -9.25
C SER A 88 -1.90 -19.36 -8.77
N GLY A 89 -3.16 -19.32 -8.34
CA GLY A 89 -3.99 -20.48 -8.09
C GLY A 89 -4.60 -21.06 -9.37
N ASN A 90 -4.56 -20.32 -10.48
CA ASN A 90 -5.04 -20.75 -11.78
C ASN A 90 -3.88 -21.32 -12.63
N PRO A 91 -3.93 -22.59 -13.07
CA PRO A 91 -2.83 -23.24 -13.77
C PRO A 91 -2.63 -22.76 -15.22
N ARG A 92 -3.56 -21.98 -15.78
CA ARG A 92 -3.48 -21.49 -17.17
C ARG A 92 -3.14 -20.01 -17.27
N VAL A 93 -3.41 -19.24 -16.21
CA VAL A 93 -3.25 -17.79 -16.20
C VAL A 93 -2.63 -17.38 -14.89
N PHE A 94 -1.53 -16.63 -14.96
CA PHE A 94 -0.99 -15.99 -13.78
C PHE A 94 -1.94 -14.88 -13.33
N CYS A 95 -2.10 -13.87 -14.18
CA CYS A 95 -3.03 -12.76 -13.99
C CYS A 95 -3.30 -12.08 -15.34
N ALA A 96 -4.57 -11.87 -15.67
CA ALA A 96 -4.99 -11.21 -16.91
C ALA A 96 -5.01 -9.67 -16.84
N GLY A 97 -4.60 -9.10 -15.71
CA GLY A 97 -4.57 -7.64 -15.51
C GLY A 97 -5.87 -7.05 -14.99
N ALA A 98 -5.94 -5.72 -14.99
CA ALA A 98 -7.12 -4.99 -14.56
C ALA A 98 -8.33 -5.37 -15.43
N ASN A 99 -9.47 -5.65 -14.80
CA ASN A 99 -10.65 -6.14 -15.51
C ASN A 99 -11.19 -5.08 -16.49
N ILE A 100 -11.21 -5.42 -17.78
CA ILE A 100 -11.58 -4.50 -18.86
C ILE A 100 -13.04 -4.02 -18.73
N ARG A 101 -13.96 -4.89 -18.29
CA ARG A 101 -15.37 -4.51 -18.11
C ARG A 101 -15.55 -3.55 -16.93
N MET A 102 -14.84 -3.79 -15.83
CA MET A 102 -14.77 -2.86 -14.69
C MET A 102 -14.27 -1.49 -15.16
N LEU A 103 -13.16 -1.46 -15.90
CA LEU A 103 -12.57 -0.22 -16.42
C LEU A 103 -13.52 0.48 -17.39
N ALA A 104 -14.17 -0.24 -18.32
CA ALA A 104 -15.10 0.35 -19.26
C ALA A 104 -16.30 1.00 -18.55
N GLY A 105 -16.83 0.36 -17.50
CA GLY A 105 -17.96 0.87 -16.73
C GLY A 105 -17.61 1.91 -15.66
N ALA A 106 -16.32 2.19 -15.41
CA ALA A 106 -15.88 3.04 -14.31
C ALA A 106 -15.91 4.53 -14.63
N THR A 107 -16.21 5.34 -13.61
CA THR A 107 -16.05 6.80 -13.67
C THR A 107 -14.57 7.15 -13.82
N HIS A 108 -14.27 8.33 -14.36
CA HIS A 108 -12.89 8.79 -14.47
C HIS A 108 -12.21 8.85 -13.08
N ALA A 109 -12.90 9.41 -12.08
CA ALA A 109 -12.41 9.48 -10.71
C ALA A 109 -12.10 8.10 -10.12
N HIS A 110 -12.99 7.12 -10.35
CA HIS A 110 -12.75 5.75 -9.89
C HIS A 110 -11.51 5.13 -10.56
N LYS A 111 -11.32 5.29 -11.88
CA LYS A 111 -10.14 4.78 -12.58
C LYS A 111 -8.85 5.39 -12.04
N VAL A 112 -8.84 6.71 -11.82
CA VAL A 112 -7.66 7.41 -11.28
C VAL A 112 -7.34 6.92 -9.87
N ASN A 113 -8.34 6.78 -9.00
CA ASN A 113 -8.14 6.25 -7.65
C ASN A 113 -7.70 4.79 -7.66
N PHE A 114 -8.28 3.96 -8.53
CA PHE A 114 -7.87 2.57 -8.75
C PHE A 114 -6.40 2.49 -9.16
N CYS A 115 -5.99 3.26 -10.17
CA CYS A 115 -4.59 3.31 -10.61
C CYS A 115 -3.68 3.81 -9.49
N LYS A 116 -4.08 4.84 -8.74
CA LYS A 116 -3.28 5.40 -7.65
C LYS A 116 -3.06 4.38 -6.53
N PHE A 117 -4.14 3.78 -6.03
CA PHE A 117 -4.08 2.77 -4.97
C PHE A 117 -3.25 1.55 -5.39
N THR A 118 -3.51 1.02 -6.59
CA THR A 118 -2.77 -0.14 -7.09
C THR A 118 -1.28 0.18 -7.28
N ASN A 119 -0.92 1.35 -7.80
CA ASN A 119 0.48 1.80 -7.84
C ASN A 119 1.12 1.84 -6.44
N GLU A 120 0.44 2.42 -5.44
CA GLU A 120 0.92 2.49 -4.06
C GLU A 120 1.12 1.09 -3.47
N THR A 121 0.22 0.13 -3.74
CA THR A 121 0.40 -1.29 -3.35
C THR A 121 1.65 -1.90 -3.97
N ARG A 122 1.90 -1.70 -5.28
CA ARG A 122 3.12 -2.23 -5.95
C ARG A 122 4.38 -1.57 -5.42
N ASN A 123 4.36 -0.26 -5.19
CA ASN A 123 5.45 0.46 -4.55
C ASN A 123 5.71 -0.07 -3.14
N GLY A 124 4.67 -0.50 -2.42
CA GLY A 124 4.76 -1.15 -1.11
C GLY A 124 5.51 -2.49 -1.12
N ILE A 125 5.43 -3.25 -2.22
CA ILE A 125 6.21 -4.49 -2.41
C ILE A 125 7.71 -4.16 -2.51
N GLU A 126 8.07 -3.15 -3.31
CA GLU A 126 9.46 -2.71 -3.48
C GLU A 126 10.01 -2.09 -2.18
N ASP A 127 9.18 -1.29 -1.51
CA ASP A 127 9.47 -0.75 -0.18
C ASP A 127 9.72 -1.85 0.86
N ALA A 128 8.96 -2.95 0.83
CA ALA A 128 9.18 -4.08 1.73
C ALA A 128 10.53 -4.77 1.47
N SER A 129 10.92 -4.92 0.21
CA SER A 129 12.26 -5.44 -0.12
C SER A 129 13.36 -4.51 0.43
N GLU A 130 13.24 -3.21 0.19
CA GLU A 130 14.24 -2.21 0.57
C GLU A 130 14.36 -2.07 2.10
N THR A 131 13.23 -1.86 2.78
CA THR A 131 13.18 -1.43 4.18
C THR A 131 12.92 -2.57 5.18
N SER A 132 12.16 -3.59 4.78
CA SER A 132 11.83 -4.73 5.64
C SER A 132 12.77 -5.91 5.47
N GLY A 133 13.58 -5.90 4.41
CA GLY A 133 14.37 -7.05 3.99
C GLY A 133 13.49 -8.21 3.53
N LEU A 134 12.31 -7.93 2.99
CA LEU A 134 11.32 -8.93 2.58
C LEU A 134 11.18 -8.95 1.05
N PRO A 135 12.11 -9.58 0.32
CA PRO A 135 12.02 -9.71 -1.12
C PRO A 135 10.85 -10.60 -1.56
N THR A 136 10.32 -10.32 -2.74
CA THR A 136 9.28 -11.10 -3.40
C THR A 136 9.81 -11.76 -4.67
N VAL A 137 9.58 -13.06 -4.82
CA VAL A 137 9.87 -13.85 -6.01
C VAL A 137 8.54 -14.21 -6.69
N CYS A 138 8.32 -13.70 -7.90
CA CYS A 138 7.15 -14.01 -8.71
C CYS A 138 7.39 -15.27 -9.56
N VAL A 139 6.46 -16.22 -9.47
CA VAL A 139 6.47 -17.46 -10.26
C VAL A 139 5.31 -17.42 -11.25
N ILE A 140 5.62 -17.12 -12.51
CA ILE A 140 4.66 -17.02 -13.60
C ILE A 140 4.49 -18.41 -14.24
N ASN A 141 3.37 -19.06 -13.92
CA ASN A 141 2.92 -20.32 -14.52
C ASN A 141 1.55 -20.09 -15.18
N GLY A 142 1.56 -19.86 -16.50
CA GLY A 142 0.45 -19.29 -17.25
C GLY A 142 0.68 -17.83 -17.67
N THR A 143 -0.22 -17.30 -18.51
CA THR A 143 -0.04 -15.94 -19.07
C THR A 143 -0.12 -14.85 -17.99
N ALA A 144 0.82 -13.91 -18.00
CA ALA A 144 0.78 -12.67 -17.23
C ALA A 144 0.62 -11.47 -18.19
N ALA A 145 -0.57 -10.89 -18.25
CA ALA A 145 -0.92 -9.85 -19.22
C ALA A 145 -1.28 -8.53 -18.54
N GLY A 146 -0.82 -7.43 -19.13
CA GLY A 146 -1.08 -6.06 -18.68
C GLY A 146 -0.76 -5.90 -17.20
N GLY A 147 -1.75 -5.47 -16.41
CA GLY A 147 -1.64 -5.36 -14.95
C GLY A 147 -1.11 -6.60 -14.21
N GLY A 148 -1.27 -7.80 -14.78
CA GLY A 148 -0.68 -9.02 -14.23
C GLY A 148 0.84 -9.06 -14.34
N TYR A 149 1.39 -8.57 -15.46
CA TYR A 149 2.82 -8.37 -15.60
C TYR A 149 3.29 -7.11 -14.84
N GLU A 150 2.47 -6.06 -14.71
CA GLU A 150 2.79 -4.91 -13.85
C GLU A 150 2.95 -5.31 -12.38
N LEU A 151 2.15 -6.26 -11.88
CA LEU A 151 2.33 -6.86 -10.56
C LEU A 151 3.65 -7.64 -10.47
N ALA A 152 3.97 -8.48 -11.46
CA ALA A 152 5.23 -9.21 -11.49
C ALA A 152 6.45 -8.27 -11.53
N LEU A 153 6.36 -7.18 -12.29
CA LEU A 153 7.37 -6.13 -12.38
C LEU A 153 7.68 -5.48 -11.04
N ALA A 154 6.72 -5.42 -10.11
CA ALA A 154 6.92 -4.89 -8.77
C ALA A 154 7.75 -5.81 -7.86
N THR A 155 7.87 -7.10 -8.19
CA THR A 155 8.67 -8.06 -7.40
C THR A 155 10.17 -7.96 -7.68
N ASP A 156 10.98 -8.57 -6.83
CA ASP A 156 12.44 -8.57 -6.94
C ASP A 156 12.96 -9.52 -8.02
N TYR A 157 12.24 -10.61 -8.27
CA TYR A 157 12.68 -11.66 -9.17
C TYR A 157 11.50 -12.34 -9.88
N ILE A 158 11.58 -12.46 -11.20
CA ILE A 158 10.51 -13.01 -12.03
C ILE A 158 10.99 -14.30 -12.70
N MET A 159 10.40 -15.42 -12.28
CA MET A 159 10.57 -16.73 -12.90
C MET A 159 9.43 -16.96 -13.89
N LEU A 160 9.75 -17.38 -15.11
CA LEU A 160 8.77 -17.73 -16.14
C LEU A 160 8.86 -19.22 -16.47
N ILE A 161 7.75 -19.96 -16.40
CA ILE A 161 7.74 -21.36 -16.86
C ILE A 161 7.96 -21.42 -18.39
N ASP A 162 8.76 -22.38 -18.83
CA ASP A 162 9.01 -22.67 -20.25
C ASP A 162 8.21 -23.90 -20.68
N ASP A 163 6.92 -23.68 -20.96
CA ASP A 163 5.95 -24.70 -21.39
C ASP A 163 5.43 -24.48 -22.82
N GLY A 164 6.02 -23.52 -23.55
CA GLY A 164 5.60 -23.11 -24.90
C GLY A 164 4.35 -22.20 -24.96
N SER A 165 3.57 -22.12 -23.89
CA SER A 165 2.32 -21.35 -23.83
C SER A 165 2.43 -20.09 -22.99
N THR A 166 3.16 -20.15 -21.87
CA THR A 166 3.31 -19.08 -20.89
C THR A 166 4.08 -17.89 -21.46
N ALA A 167 3.52 -16.69 -21.27
CA ALA A 167 4.02 -15.43 -21.80
C ALA A 167 3.86 -14.30 -20.78
N VAL A 168 4.68 -13.26 -20.95
CA VAL A 168 4.44 -11.93 -20.38
C VAL A 168 4.02 -10.97 -21.49
N SER A 169 3.07 -10.07 -21.25
CA SER A 169 2.63 -9.06 -22.22
C SER A 169 2.15 -7.76 -21.57
N LEU A 170 2.24 -6.65 -22.32
CA LEU A 170 1.62 -5.37 -21.99
C LEU A 170 0.73 -4.91 -23.17
N PRO A 171 -0.46 -5.50 -23.33
CA PRO A 171 -1.31 -5.26 -24.49
C PRO A 171 -2.23 -4.03 -24.34
N GLU A 172 -2.03 -3.19 -23.33
CA GLU A 172 -2.90 -2.05 -22.99
C GLU A 172 -3.08 -1.09 -24.15
N LEU A 173 -2.02 -0.79 -24.90
CA LEU A 173 -2.10 0.14 -26.03
C LEU A 173 -2.91 -0.45 -27.20
N PRO A 174 -2.58 -1.63 -27.76
CA PRO A 174 -3.33 -2.19 -28.88
C PRO A 174 -4.77 -2.62 -28.52
N LEU A 175 -5.01 -3.14 -27.31
CA LEU A 175 -6.33 -3.66 -26.93
C LEU A 175 -7.27 -2.62 -26.30
N LEU A 176 -6.72 -1.66 -25.55
CA LEU A 176 -7.50 -0.77 -24.69
C LEU A 176 -7.30 0.71 -25.01
N ALA A 177 -6.35 1.05 -25.87
CA ALA A 177 -5.95 2.43 -26.15
C ALA A 177 -5.57 3.22 -24.88
N VAL A 178 -4.97 2.55 -23.90
CA VAL A 178 -4.41 3.15 -22.69
C VAL A 178 -2.99 2.65 -22.46
N LEU A 179 -2.31 3.20 -21.46
CA LEU A 179 -0.96 2.78 -21.10
C LEU A 179 -0.97 1.71 -19.99
N PRO A 180 0.10 0.92 -19.86
CA PRO A 180 0.44 0.20 -18.63
C PRO A 180 0.66 1.19 -17.47
N GLY A 181 -0.46 1.59 -16.86
CA GLY A 181 -0.58 2.73 -15.94
C GLY A 181 -0.34 2.38 -14.47
N THR A 182 -0.12 1.11 -14.15
CA THR A 182 0.21 0.63 -12.80
C THR A 182 1.74 0.56 -12.61
N GLY A 183 2.44 1.52 -13.23
CA GLY A 183 3.90 1.64 -13.23
C GLY A 183 4.60 0.68 -14.21
N GLY A 184 3.87 0.01 -15.10
CA GLY A 184 4.42 -0.96 -16.05
C GLY A 184 5.53 -0.38 -16.91
N LEU A 185 5.26 0.73 -17.62
CA LEU A 185 6.27 1.36 -18.48
C LEU A 185 7.50 1.81 -17.68
N THR A 186 7.27 2.46 -16.54
CA THR A 186 8.35 2.93 -15.64
C THR A 186 9.20 1.77 -15.14
N ARG A 187 8.60 0.64 -14.75
CA ARG A 187 9.38 -0.53 -14.32
C ARG A 187 10.07 -1.22 -15.49
N VAL A 188 9.47 -1.28 -16.68
CA VAL A 188 10.12 -1.81 -17.89
C VAL A 188 11.40 -1.00 -18.22
N THR A 189 11.34 0.33 -18.17
CA THR A 189 12.50 1.17 -18.48
C THR A 189 13.47 1.30 -17.32
N ASP A 190 12.99 1.61 -16.13
CA ASP A 190 13.82 2.09 -15.03
C ASP A 190 14.28 0.96 -14.11
N LYS A 191 13.47 -0.10 -13.94
CA LYS A 191 13.82 -1.26 -13.12
C LYS A 191 14.45 -2.37 -13.96
N ARG A 192 13.75 -2.82 -15.01
CA ARG A 192 14.19 -3.92 -15.89
C ARG A 192 15.27 -3.52 -16.88
N LYS A 193 15.41 -2.22 -17.15
CA LYS A 193 16.37 -1.67 -18.12
C LYS A 193 16.22 -2.32 -19.51
N VAL A 194 14.98 -2.55 -19.94
CA VAL A 194 14.65 -3.02 -21.28
C VAL A 194 15.05 -1.95 -22.28
N ARG A 195 15.66 -2.34 -23.40
CA ARG A 195 16.03 -1.40 -24.47
C ARG A 195 14.74 -0.77 -25.02
N ARG A 196 14.73 0.55 -25.22
CA ARG A 196 13.48 1.31 -25.51
C ARG A 196 12.71 0.81 -26.72
N ASP A 197 13.39 0.38 -27.77
CA ASP A 197 12.80 -0.22 -28.98
C ASP A 197 12.25 -1.63 -28.74
N HIS A 198 12.87 -2.45 -27.88
CA HIS A 198 12.25 -3.70 -27.43
C HIS A 198 11.00 -3.43 -26.58
N ALA A 199 11.04 -2.39 -25.73
CA ALA A 199 9.89 -1.98 -24.94
C ALA A 199 8.73 -1.49 -25.83
N ASP A 200 9.03 -0.74 -26.90
CA ASP A 200 8.04 -0.31 -27.89
C ASP A 200 7.35 -1.50 -28.55
N VAL A 201 8.12 -2.45 -29.10
CA VAL A 201 7.57 -3.69 -29.68
C VAL A 201 6.76 -4.47 -28.64
N PHE A 202 7.27 -4.58 -27.42
CA PHE A 202 6.60 -5.29 -26.34
C PHE A 202 5.25 -4.67 -25.95
N CYS A 203 5.13 -3.34 -25.95
CA CYS A 203 3.92 -2.62 -25.57
C CYS A 203 2.94 -2.38 -26.74
N THR A 204 3.32 -2.77 -27.96
CA THR A 204 2.50 -2.64 -29.18
C THR A 204 2.10 -3.99 -29.79
N THR A 205 2.44 -5.09 -29.11
CA THR A 205 2.15 -6.47 -29.53
C THR A 205 1.28 -7.17 -28.48
N GLU A 206 0.22 -7.88 -28.90
CA GLU A 206 -0.74 -8.49 -27.98
C GLU A 206 -0.26 -9.85 -27.43
N GLU A 207 0.41 -10.63 -28.26
CA GLU A 207 0.78 -12.03 -27.99
C GLU A 207 1.87 -12.18 -26.92
N GLY A 208 2.61 -11.10 -26.63
CA GLY A 208 3.66 -11.08 -25.63
C GLY A 208 4.95 -11.81 -26.01
N ILE A 209 5.80 -12.01 -24.99
CA ILE A 209 7.13 -12.60 -25.10
C ILE A 209 7.22 -13.84 -24.19
N LYS A 210 7.82 -14.91 -24.72
CA LYS A 210 7.92 -16.23 -24.08
C LYS A 210 9.36 -16.70 -24.00
N GLY A 211 9.60 -17.68 -23.14
CA GLY A 211 10.84 -18.45 -23.07
C GLY A 211 12.10 -17.58 -23.04
N LYS A 212 13.19 -18.08 -23.62
CA LYS A 212 14.51 -17.42 -23.58
C LYS A 212 14.48 -15.96 -24.04
N ARG A 213 13.62 -15.60 -25.01
CA ARG A 213 13.47 -14.23 -25.50
C ARG A 213 13.06 -13.26 -24.38
N ALA A 214 12.24 -13.70 -23.43
CA ALA A 214 11.84 -12.87 -22.28
C ALA A 214 13.04 -12.53 -21.39
N VAL A 215 13.98 -13.45 -21.21
CA VAL A 215 15.24 -13.22 -20.47
C VAL A 215 16.18 -12.33 -21.27
N ASP A 216 16.38 -12.63 -22.57
CA ASP A 216 17.27 -11.86 -23.44
C ASP A 216 16.83 -10.39 -23.55
N TRP A 217 15.53 -10.12 -23.46
CA TRP A 217 14.96 -8.77 -23.46
C TRP A 217 14.85 -8.15 -22.06
N ARG A 218 15.29 -8.86 -21.01
CA ARG A 218 15.24 -8.44 -19.59
C ARG A 218 13.83 -8.31 -18.99
N LEU A 219 12.83 -8.89 -19.64
CA LEU A 219 11.45 -8.88 -19.16
C LEU A 219 11.25 -9.81 -17.95
N VAL A 220 11.99 -10.90 -17.90
CA VAL A 220 12.03 -11.82 -16.74
C VAL A 220 13.47 -12.15 -16.38
N ASP A 221 13.70 -12.72 -15.21
CA ASP A 221 15.04 -13.01 -14.71
C ASP A 221 15.52 -14.41 -15.07
N GLU A 222 14.62 -15.38 -15.04
CA GLU A 222 14.91 -16.74 -15.49
C GLU A 222 13.71 -17.42 -16.13
N VAL A 223 14.01 -18.43 -16.95
CA VAL A 223 13.04 -19.35 -17.52
C VAL A 223 13.32 -20.75 -17.03
N VAL A 224 12.26 -21.49 -16.67
CA VAL A 224 12.38 -22.80 -16.01
C VAL A 224 11.51 -23.83 -16.72
N PRO A 225 12.05 -24.98 -17.14
CA PRO A 225 11.24 -26.07 -17.68
C PRO A 225 10.18 -26.52 -16.66
N GLY A 226 8.97 -26.82 -17.12
CA GLY A 226 7.88 -27.21 -16.22
C GLY A 226 8.19 -28.41 -15.31
N SER A 227 9.00 -29.36 -15.80
CA SER A 227 9.44 -30.52 -15.01
C SER A 227 10.35 -30.18 -13.82
N ALA A 228 10.99 -29.01 -13.84
CA ALA A 228 11.94 -28.57 -12.80
C ALA A 228 11.41 -27.38 -11.97
N LEU A 229 10.15 -26.94 -12.20
CA LEU A 229 9.62 -25.71 -11.62
C LEU A 229 9.66 -25.71 -10.09
N GLU A 230 9.06 -26.72 -9.44
CA GLU A 230 8.97 -26.73 -7.97
C GLU A 230 10.33 -26.86 -7.29
N GLU A 231 11.25 -27.62 -7.88
CA GLU A 231 12.62 -27.72 -7.39
C GLU A 231 13.32 -26.35 -7.47
N THR A 232 13.23 -25.68 -8.63
CA THR A 232 13.85 -24.37 -8.84
C THR A 232 13.25 -23.31 -7.93
N VAL A 233 11.92 -23.28 -7.76
CA VAL A 233 11.24 -22.38 -6.83
C VAL A 233 11.75 -22.59 -5.40
N THR A 234 11.89 -23.84 -4.97
CA THR A 234 12.42 -24.18 -3.64
C THR A 234 13.85 -23.69 -3.45
N VAL A 235 14.70 -23.88 -4.46
CA VAL A 235 16.10 -23.40 -4.44
C VAL A 235 16.14 -21.87 -4.36
N ARG A 236 15.41 -21.17 -5.23
CA ARG A 236 15.36 -19.70 -5.26
C ARG A 236 14.80 -19.12 -3.97
N ALA A 237 13.73 -19.70 -3.44
CA ALA A 237 13.17 -19.26 -2.16
C ALA A 237 14.22 -19.31 -1.04
N LYS A 238 14.98 -20.41 -0.94
CA LYS A 238 16.07 -20.55 0.04
C LYS A 238 17.19 -19.56 -0.19
N GLU A 239 17.60 -19.33 -1.44
CA GLU A 239 18.64 -18.34 -1.78
C GLU A 239 18.24 -16.92 -1.39
N PHE A 240 16.98 -16.52 -1.66
CA PHE A 240 16.47 -15.20 -1.29
C PHE A 240 16.27 -15.07 0.23
N ALA A 241 15.76 -16.11 0.89
CA ALA A 241 15.64 -16.14 2.35
C ALA A 241 17.00 -16.00 3.03
N ALA A 242 18.05 -16.66 2.51
CA ALA A 242 19.41 -16.56 3.05
C ALA A 242 20.03 -15.16 2.87
N LYS A 243 19.63 -14.41 1.83
CA LYS A 243 20.08 -13.03 1.57
C LYS A 243 19.24 -11.97 2.27
N SER A 244 18.08 -12.33 2.80
CA SER A 244 17.20 -11.42 3.51
C SER A 244 17.92 -10.79 4.70
N ARG A 245 17.78 -9.48 4.83
CA ARG A 245 18.33 -8.70 5.96
C ARG A 245 17.41 -8.72 7.18
N ARG A 246 16.28 -9.42 7.09
CA ARG A 246 15.30 -9.52 8.17
C ARG A 246 15.88 -10.43 9.26
N LEU A 247 16.29 -9.82 10.36
CA LEU A 247 16.79 -10.51 11.55
C LEU A 247 15.57 -11.03 12.35
N SER A 248 15.49 -12.33 12.67
CA SER A 248 14.30 -12.91 13.35
C SER A 248 14.64 -13.74 14.58
N PRO A 249 14.18 -13.30 15.76
CA PRO A 249 13.68 -14.22 16.78
C PRO A 249 12.35 -13.77 17.45
N GLY A 250 11.69 -12.72 16.96
CA GLY A 250 10.50 -12.13 17.62
C GLY A 250 9.16 -12.77 17.24
N LYS A 251 8.17 -12.70 18.14
CA LYS A 251 6.77 -13.03 17.87
C LYS A 251 6.12 -11.90 17.06
N GLY A 252 5.35 -12.23 16.02
CA GLY A 252 4.58 -11.23 15.26
C GLY A 252 3.48 -10.58 16.10
N ILE A 253 3.01 -9.42 15.66
CA ILE A 253 1.91 -8.70 16.31
C ILE A 253 0.66 -8.78 15.44
N ALA A 254 -0.50 -9.07 16.04
CA ALA A 254 -1.77 -9.11 15.30
C ALA A 254 -2.24 -7.69 14.94
N LEU A 255 -2.56 -7.45 13.66
CA LEU A 255 -3.18 -6.21 13.23
C LEU A 255 -4.70 -6.30 13.42
N LYS A 256 -5.18 -5.96 14.62
CA LYS A 256 -6.61 -6.00 14.93
C LYS A 256 -7.41 -5.01 14.05
N PRO A 257 -8.69 -5.29 13.77
CA PRO A 257 -9.62 -4.37 13.11
C PRO A 257 -9.56 -2.94 13.67
N LEU A 258 -9.66 -1.94 12.79
CA LEU A 258 -9.71 -0.54 13.22
C LEU A 258 -11.06 -0.22 13.84
N ARG A 259 -11.04 0.47 14.98
CA ARG A 259 -12.25 1.01 15.64
C ARG A 259 -12.55 2.37 15.03
N ARG A 260 -13.67 2.47 14.29
CA ARG A 260 -14.16 3.73 13.75
C ARG A 260 -15.68 3.84 13.86
N GLU A 261 -16.16 5.01 14.23
CA GLU A 261 -17.58 5.34 14.31
C GLU A 261 -17.90 6.42 13.30
N ARG A 262 -18.87 6.16 12.41
CA ARG A 262 -19.25 7.11 11.36
C ARG A 262 -20.61 7.72 11.66
N SER A 263 -20.67 9.04 11.53
CA SER A 263 -21.90 9.81 11.40
C SER A 263 -22.00 10.44 10.00
N GLU A 264 -23.05 11.21 9.74
CA GLU A 264 -23.23 11.89 8.46
C GLU A 264 -22.06 12.81 8.08
N ASN A 265 -21.53 13.53 9.08
CA ASN A 265 -20.53 14.58 8.90
C ASN A 265 -19.24 14.34 9.70
N ALA A 266 -19.02 13.14 10.25
CA ALA A 266 -17.76 12.84 10.91
C ALA A 266 -17.43 11.34 10.91
N VAL A 267 -16.13 11.05 11.03
CA VAL A 267 -15.59 9.72 11.34
C VAL A 267 -14.69 9.86 12.55
N GLU A 268 -15.03 9.14 13.61
CA GLU A 268 -14.31 9.13 14.86
C GLU A 268 -13.43 7.87 14.92
N TYR A 269 -12.13 8.05 15.12
CA TYR A 269 -11.17 7.00 15.40
C TYR A 269 -10.59 7.20 16.81
N SER A 270 -9.71 6.30 17.26
CA SER A 270 -9.12 6.45 18.60
C SER A 270 -8.06 7.56 18.67
N THR A 271 -7.28 7.75 17.61
CA THR A 271 -6.17 8.70 17.53
C THR A 271 -6.40 9.84 16.54
N LEU A 272 -7.53 9.87 15.84
CA LEU A 272 -7.90 10.99 15.00
C LEU A 272 -9.42 11.12 14.84
N ARG A 273 -9.85 12.27 14.34
CA ARG A 273 -11.22 12.52 13.93
C ARG A 273 -11.24 13.23 12.59
N VAL A 274 -12.13 12.81 11.70
CA VAL A 274 -12.44 13.50 10.45
C VAL A 274 -13.79 14.18 10.58
N GLU A 275 -13.87 15.47 10.28
CA GLU A 275 -15.13 16.23 10.23
C GLU A 275 -15.34 16.78 8.82
N PHE A 276 -16.57 16.69 8.30
CA PHE A 276 -16.92 17.14 6.97
C PHE A 276 -17.81 18.38 7.01
N GLN A 277 -17.32 19.52 6.52
CA GLN A 277 -18.13 20.70 6.24
C GLN A 277 -18.55 20.67 4.76
N ARG A 278 -19.64 19.97 4.46
CA ARG A 278 -20.02 19.64 3.07
C ARG A 278 -20.36 20.86 2.20
N SER A 279 -20.98 21.89 2.77
CA SER A 279 -21.24 23.17 2.08
C SER A 279 -19.95 23.87 1.65
N GLU A 280 -18.87 23.69 2.41
CA GLU A 280 -17.55 24.27 2.15
C GLU A 280 -16.62 23.31 1.40
N ARG A 281 -17.06 22.05 1.19
CA ARG A 281 -16.28 20.97 0.57
C ARG A 281 -14.97 20.70 1.31
N LEU A 282 -15.02 20.77 2.64
CA LEU A 282 -13.87 20.63 3.51
C LEU A 282 -13.94 19.36 4.35
N ALA A 283 -12.80 18.71 4.53
CA ALA A 283 -12.61 17.67 5.53
C ALA A 283 -11.51 18.10 6.50
N THR A 284 -11.82 18.27 7.78
CA THR A 284 -10.83 18.55 8.82
C THR A 284 -10.41 17.23 9.46
N ILE A 285 -9.13 16.89 9.37
CA ILE A 285 -8.52 15.77 10.09
C ILE A 285 -7.81 16.34 11.32
N ASN A 286 -8.34 16.04 12.50
CA ASN A 286 -7.70 16.34 13.77
C ASN A 286 -6.94 15.11 14.26
N VAL A 287 -5.60 15.21 14.29
CA VAL A 287 -4.70 14.16 14.78
C VAL A 287 -4.43 14.35 16.27
N ARG A 288 -4.60 13.28 17.06
CA ARG A 288 -4.40 13.30 18.51
C ARG A 288 -3.03 12.76 18.88
N GLY A 289 -2.25 13.59 19.56
CA GLY A 289 -1.01 13.17 20.22
C GLY A 289 -1.27 12.10 21.28
N PRO A 290 -0.22 11.40 21.75
CA PRO A 290 -0.37 10.40 22.80
C PRO A 290 -0.60 11.06 24.16
N ASP A 291 -1.52 10.51 24.96
CA ASP A 291 -1.81 10.97 26.32
C ASP A 291 -0.90 10.35 27.39
N VAL A 292 -0.04 9.41 26.99
CA VAL A 292 0.89 8.69 27.87
C VAL A 292 2.28 8.65 27.24
N ALA A 293 3.31 8.46 28.06
CA ALA A 293 4.68 8.27 27.61
C ALA A 293 4.82 6.98 26.78
N PRO A 294 5.82 6.91 25.87
CA PRO A 294 6.17 5.66 25.22
C PRO A 294 6.51 4.56 26.25
N PRO A 295 6.33 3.28 25.89
CA PRO A 295 6.66 2.15 26.75
C PRO A 295 8.14 2.19 27.19
N ALA A 296 8.45 1.55 28.31
CA ALA A 296 9.80 1.53 28.87
C ALA A 296 10.76 0.62 28.07
N SER A 297 10.23 -0.36 27.34
CA SER A 297 11.01 -1.37 26.63
C SER A 297 10.39 -1.80 25.30
N ILE A 298 11.17 -2.54 24.50
CA ILE A 298 10.68 -3.12 23.23
C ILE A 298 9.72 -4.27 23.47
N GLU A 299 9.91 -5.02 24.55
CA GLU A 299 9.02 -6.08 24.99
C GLU A 299 7.62 -5.52 25.25
N ASP A 300 7.54 -4.39 25.97
CA ASP A 300 6.29 -3.68 26.22
C ASP A 300 5.67 -3.12 24.93
N MET A 301 6.48 -2.62 23.98
CA MET A 301 5.98 -2.20 22.66
C MET A 301 5.37 -3.38 21.89
N VAL A 302 6.01 -4.56 21.92
CA VAL A 302 5.50 -5.78 21.28
C VAL A 302 4.22 -6.26 21.96
N GLU A 303 4.11 -6.14 23.28
CA GLU A 303 2.90 -6.48 24.03
C GLU A 303 1.72 -5.55 23.69
N LEU A 304 1.97 -4.24 23.56
CA LEU A 304 0.99 -3.28 23.05
C LEU A 304 0.55 -3.63 21.62
N GLY A 305 1.45 -4.16 20.80
CA GLY A 305 1.17 -4.59 19.43
C GLY A 305 0.58 -3.45 18.60
N CYS A 306 -0.57 -3.69 17.96
CA CYS A 306 -1.24 -2.68 17.13
C CYS A 306 -1.88 -1.52 17.91
N GLU A 307 -1.86 -1.56 19.25
CA GLU A 307 -2.32 -0.44 20.11
C GLU A 307 -1.18 0.53 20.45
N PHE A 308 0.08 0.22 20.09
CA PHE A 308 1.18 1.18 20.19
C PHE A 308 0.86 2.44 19.37
N TRP A 309 0.84 3.61 20.00
CA TRP A 309 0.27 4.84 19.45
C TRP A 309 0.73 5.16 18.03
N ALA A 310 2.04 5.11 17.77
CA ALA A 310 2.58 5.45 16.45
C ALA A 310 2.10 4.49 15.35
N LEU A 311 1.94 3.19 15.65
CA LEU A 311 1.40 2.23 14.71
C LEU A 311 -0.11 2.42 14.53
N ARG A 312 -0.84 2.61 15.64
CA ARG A 312 -2.28 2.82 15.62
C ARG A 312 -2.66 4.05 14.79
N LEU A 313 -2.00 5.18 15.05
CA LEU A 313 -2.24 6.43 14.32
C LEU A 313 -1.89 6.31 12.84
N ALA A 314 -0.76 5.70 12.48
CA ALA A 314 -0.42 5.50 11.07
C ALA A 314 -1.52 4.73 10.31
N ARG A 315 -2.05 3.66 10.91
CA ARG A 315 -3.12 2.84 10.31
C ARG A 315 -4.45 3.61 10.21
N GLU A 316 -4.82 4.35 11.25
CA GLU A 316 -6.05 5.14 11.25
C GLU A 316 -5.96 6.31 10.25
N LEU A 317 -4.80 6.96 10.13
CA LEU A 317 -4.58 8.02 9.15
C LEU A 317 -4.62 7.49 7.72
N ASP A 318 -4.02 6.33 7.46
CA ASP A 318 -4.07 5.68 6.15
C ASP A 318 -5.53 5.38 5.74
N ASP A 319 -6.32 4.79 6.65
CA ASP A 319 -7.74 4.48 6.44
C ASP A 319 -8.57 5.76 6.18
N ALA A 320 -8.33 6.83 6.95
CA ALA A 320 -9.02 8.10 6.77
C ALA A 320 -8.74 8.74 5.40
N ILE A 321 -7.47 8.74 4.96
CA ILE A 321 -7.08 9.28 3.65
C ILE A 321 -7.66 8.43 2.52
N LEU A 322 -7.64 7.11 2.65
CA LEU A 322 -8.24 6.18 1.69
C LEU A 322 -9.76 6.39 1.56
N ASP A 323 -10.46 6.52 2.68
CA ASP A 323 -11.90 6.80 2.70
C ASP A 323 -12.21 8.13 2.01
N ILE A 324 -11.49 9.21 2.33
CA ILE A 324 -11.72 10.51 1.69
C ILE A 324 -11.47 10.41 0.17
N ARG A 325 -10.36 9.78 -0.24
CA ARG A 325 -10.01 9.61 -1.65
C ARG A 325 -11.10 8.88 -2.43
N ALA A 326 -11.59 7.77 -1.89
CA ALA A 326 -12.47 6.84 -2.59
C ALA A 326 -13.96 7.20 -2.49
N ASN A 327 -14.39 7.76 -1.35
CA ASN A 327 -15.80 7.90 -1.01
C ASN A 327 -16.26 9.37 -0.86
N GLU A 328 -15.33 10.34 -0.73
CA GLU A 328 -15.65 11.76 -0.54
C GLU A 328 -15.10 12.61 -1.70
N LEU A 329 -15.66 12.40 -2.89
CA LEU A 329 -15.19 13.05 -4.13
C LEU A 329 -15.47 14.55 -4.18
N ASP A 330 -16.51 15.00 -3.47
CA ASP A 330 -16.89 16.42 -3.41
C ASP A 330 -16.04 17.24 -2.43
N VAL A 331 -15.32 16.59 -1.50
CA VAL A 331 -14.33 17.27 -0.66
C VAL A 331 -13.22 17.76 -1.56
N SER A 332 -12.92 19.06 -1.55
CA SER A 332 -11.83 19.66 -2.33
C SER A 332 -10.56 19.87 -1.51
N THR A 333 -10.72 20.11 -0.20
CA THR A 333 -9.63 20.51 0.69
C THR A 333 -9.64 19.66 1.95
N ILE A 334 -8.46 19.15 2.31
CA ILE A 334 -8.21 18.50 3.60
C ILE A 334 -7.46 19.51 4.47
N VAL A 335 -8.02 19.79 5.65
CA VAL A 335 -7.37 20.61 6.67
C VAL A 335 -6.84 19.71 7.76
N PHE A 336 -5.53 19.75 8.00
CA PHE A 336 -4.92 19.09 9.14
C PHE A 336 -4.86 20.03 10.34
N THR A 337 -5.31 19.51 11.47
CA THR A 337 -5.08 20.07 12.80
C THR A 337 -4.50 18.97 13.69
N SER A 338 -3.93 19.35 14.82
CA SER A 338 -3.54 18.37 15.83
C SER A 338 -3.91 18.86 17.22
N SER A 339 -3.94 17.94 18.18
CA SER A 339 -4.20 18.22 19.59
C SER A 339 -3.42 17.24 20.47
N GLY A 340 -2.77 17.73 21.52
CA GLY A 340 -2.06 16.89 22.48
C GLY A 340 -0.76 17.52 22.95
N ASP A 341 0.11 16.71 23.55
CA ASP A 341 1.42 17.14 24.01
C ASP A 341 2.51 16.85 22.96
N ALA A 342 3.12 17.89 22.40
CA ALA A 342 4.22 17.80 21.45
C ALA A 342 5.42 17.03 22.02
N ALA A 343 5.69 17.14 23.32
CA ALA A 343 6.81 16.44 23.96
C ALA A 343 6.60 14.92 23.93
N GLN A 344 5.35 14.44 24.05
CA GLN A 344 5.05 13.01 23.96
C GLN A 344 5.26 12.49 22.54
N VAL A 345 4.87 13.26 21.52
CA VAL A 345 5.14 12.89 20.12
C VAL A 345 6.64 12.73 19.88
N LEU A 346 7.45 13.70 20.34
CA LEU A 346 8.90 13.63 20.25
C LEU A 346 9.49 12.44 21.01
N ALA A 347 8.94 12.09 22.18
CA ALA A 347 9.38 10.93 22.96
C ALA A 347 9.10 9.61 22.24
N TYR A 348 7.96 9.47 21.54
CA TYR A 348 7.68 8.30 20.71
C TYR A 348 8.64 8.18 19.52
N ASP A 349 8.99 9.29 18.88
CA ASP A 349 9.99 9.30 17.81
C ASP A 349 11.36 8.90 18.32
N GLU A 350 11.80 9.46 19.45
CA GLU A 350 13.07 9.10 20.09
C GLU A 350 13.10 7.61 20.45
N PHE A 351 12.00 7.08 21.01
CA PHE A 351 11.86 5.66 21.30
C PHE A 351 12.03 4.80 20.04
N LEU A 352 11.34 5.13 18.95
CA LEU A 352 11.46 4.39 17.68
C LEU A 352 12.87 4.51 17.08
N HIS A 353 13.46 5.70 17.16
CA HIS A 353 14.81 5.98 16.65
C HIS A 353 15.87 5.18 17.42
N ALA A 354 15.84 5.23 18.76
CA ALA A 354 16.75 4.49 19.62
C ALA A 354 16.70 2.97 19.37
N HIS A 355 15.55 2.46 18.89
CA HIS A 355 15.34 1.05 18.59
C HIS A 355 15.19 0.75 17.10
N ALA A 356 15.76 1.56 16.20
CA ALA A 356 15.65 1.39 14.75
C ALA A 356 16.13 0.01 14.23
N GLY A 357 16.99 -0.67 14.97
CA GLY A 357 17.44 -2.03 14.65
C GLY A 357 16.38 -3.11 14.87
N ASN A 358 15.40 -2.86 15.75
CA ASN A 358 14.29 -3.77 16.02
C ASN A 358 13.35 -3.85 14.81
N TRP A 359 12.86 -5.06 14.52
CA TRP A 359 12.01 -5.30 13.36
C TRP A 359 10.70 -4.50 13.41
N LEU A 360 10.03 -4.43 14.56
CA LEU A 360 8.74 -3.77 14.69
C LEU A 360 8.90 -2.24 14.61
N SER A 361 9.92 -1.67 15.26
CA SER A 361 10.23 -0.24 15.10
C SER A 361 10.48 0.12 13.64
N ARG A 362 11.27 -0.69 12.92
CA ARG A 362 11.53 -0.49 11.49
C ARG A 362 10.27 -0.58 10.63
N GLU A 363 9.39 -1.56 10.88
CA GLU A 363 8.12 -1.68 10.15
C GLU A 363 7.19 -0.49 10.41
N ILE A 364 7.11 0.00 11.64
CA ILE A 364 6.30 1.17 11.99
C ILE A 364 6.82 2.42 11.24
N ARG A 365 8.14 2.63 11.22
CA ARG A 365 8.75 3.75 10.48
C ARG A 365 8.51 3.62 8.98
N ALA A 366 8.62 2.42 8.42
CA ALA A 366 8.35 2.18 7.01
C ALA A 366 6.87 2.43 6.67
N LEU A 367 5.93 2.04 7.55
CA LEU A 367 4.51 2.36 7.39
C LEU A 367 4.28 3.88 7.38
N TRP A 368 4.86 4.62 8.33
CA TRP A 368 4.79 6.09 8.33
C TRP A 368 5.30 6.71 7.03
N LYS A 369 6.43 6.22 6.49
CA LYS A 369 6.92 6.65 5.18
C LYS A 369 5.86 6.46 4.09
N ARG A 370 5.20 5.29 4.04
CA ARG A 370 4.15 5.01 3.04
C ARG A 370 2.91 5.88 3.24
N VAL A 371 2.47 6.08 4.48
CA VAL A 371 1.30 6.92 4.82
C VAL A 371 1.54 8.38 4.47
N LEU A 372 2.72 8.94 4.78
CA LEU A 372 3.05 10.32 4.43
C LEU A 372 3.13 10.53 2.92
N LYS A 373 3.72 9.59 2.16
CA LYS A 373 3.65 9.61 0.68
C LYS A 373 2.23 9.59 0.17
N ARG A 374 1.33 8.83 0.81
CA ARG A 374 -0.09 8.84 0.48
C ARG A 374 -0.72 10.20 0.78
N VAL A 375 -0.40 10.84 1.90
CA VAL A 375 -0.90 12.20 2.19
C VAL A 375 -0.54 13.15 1.05
N ASP A 376 0.74 13.25 0.70
CA ASP A 376 1.26 14.13 -0.37
C ASP A 376 0.63 13.85 -1.75
N LEU A 377 0.55 12.58 -2.15
CA LEU A 377 -0.01 12.20 -3.45
C LEU A 377 -1.55 12.24 -3.50
N THR A 378 -2.21 12.70 -2.43
CA THR A 378 -3.67 12.84 -2.40
C THR A 378 -4.10 13.98 -3.29
N SER A 379 -5.03 13.71 -4.20
CA SER A 379 -5.56 14.73 -5.14
C SER A 379 -6.62 15.61 -4.46
N ARG A 380 -6.19 16.33 -3.43
CA ARG A 380 -6.94 17.34 -2.65
C ARG A 380 -5.96 18.45 -2.31
N SER A 381 -6.44 19.67 -2.13
CA SER A 381 -5.61 20.70 -1.52
C SER A 381 -5.38 20.35 -0.05
N LEU A 382 -4.14 20.47 0.41
CA LEU A 382 -3.73 20.18 1.78
C LEU A 382 -3.40 21.48 2.50
N VAL A 383 -4.08 21.74 3.62
CA VAL A 383 -3.80 22.90 4.47
C VAL A 383 -3.54 22.43 5.88
N THR A 384 -2.51 22.95 6.54
CA THR A 384 -2.28 22.67 7.97
C THR A 384 -2.48 23.94 8.80
N LEU A 385 -3.23 23.84 9.89
CA LEU A 385 -3.44 24.93 10.85
C LEU A 385 -2.74 24.61 12.17
N ILE A 386 -1.66 25.35 12.45
CA ILE A 386 -0.84 25.21 13.65
C ILE A 386 -1.35 26.24 14.67
N GLU A 387 -2.16 25.77 15.61
CA GLU A 387 -2.85 26.58 16.63
C GLU A 387 -2.35 26.25 18.05
N PRO A 388 -2.66 27.08 19.06
CA PRO A 388 -2.43 26.74 20.47
C PRO A 388 -2.97 25.36 20.83
N ALA A 389 -2.15 24.57 21.53
CA ALA A 389 -2.35 23.15 21.87
C ALA A 389 -2.34 22.15 20.70
N SER A 390 -1.92 22.57 19.51
CA SER A 390 -1.49 21.62 18.48
C SER A 390 -0.18 20.93 18.87
N CYS A 391 0.03 19.72 18.36
CA CYS A 391 1.19 18.88 18.64
C CYS A 391 1.88 18.45 17.34
N PHE A 392 2.03 19.39 16.39
CA PHE A 392 2.82 19.17 15.18
C PHE A 392 4.31 19.12 15.55
N ALA A 393 4.75 17.94 15.95
CA ALA A 393 6.11 17.69 16.37
C ALA A 393 6.66 16.41 15.74
N GLY A 394 7.95 16.38 15.42
CA GLY A 394 8.63 15.20 14.90
C GLY A 394 7.89 14.58 13.71
N THR A 395 7.49 13.31 13.79
CA THR A 395 6.72 12.62 12.74
C THR A 395 5.45 13.38 12.32
N LEU A 396 4.74 14.04 13.24
CA LEU A 396 3.54 14.80 12.88
C LEU A 396 3.86 16.13 12.19
N ALA A 397 5.06 16.69 12.39
CA ALA A 397 5.50 17.87 11.67
C ALA A 397 5.59 17.61 10.15
N GLU A 398 5.82 16.36 9.72
CA GLU A 398 5.80 15.99 8.28
C GLU A 398 4.47 16.31 7.59
N ILE A 399 3.34 16.22 8.31
CA ILE A 399 2.02 16.62 7.77
C ILE A 399 1.99 18.12 7.46
N THR A 400 2.68 18.93 8.27
CA THR A 400 2.84 20.37 8.03
C THR A 400 3.72 20.65 6.82
N LEU A 401 4.77 19.84 6.63
CA LEU A 401 5.73 19.99 5.54
C LEU A 401 5.18 19.49 4.19
N ALA A 402 4.31 18.49 4.22
CA ALA A 402 3.63 17.94 3.03
C ALA A 402 2.43 18.79 2.57
N ALA A 403 1.93 19.70 3.39
CA ALA A 403 0.78 20.53 3.04
C ALA A 403 1.12 21.60 1.98
N ASP A 404 0.19 21.89 1.08
CA ASP A 404 0.33 22.98 0.10
C ASP A 404 0.55 24.33 0.81
N ARG A 405 -0.12 24.51 1.96
CA ARG A 405 0.02 25.68 2.82
C ARG A 405 -0.10 25.31 4.29
N SER A 406 0.75 25.92 5.09
CA SER A 406 0.72 25.79 6.55
C SER A 406 0.61 27.18 7.18
N TYR A 407 -0.40 27.36 8.03
CA TYR A 407 -0.68 28.61 8.72
C TYR A 407 -0.48 28.43 10.22
N MET A 408 0.42 29.22 10.79
CA MET A 408 0.72 29.18 12.22
C MET A 408 0.19 30.45 12.89
N LEU A 409 -0.59 30.27 13.96
CA LEU A 409 -1.05 31.39 14.77
C LEU A 409 0.12 31.97 15.58
N ILE A 410 0.49 33.21 15.29
CA ILE A 410 1.48 33.95 16.08
C ILE A 410 0.79 34.53 17.32
N GLY A 411 1.28 34.17 18.52
CA GLY A 411 0.77 34.67 19.79
C GLY A 411 -0.33 33.80 20.40
N ARG A 412 -1.29 34.42 21.08
CA ARG A 412 -2.42 33.74 21.74
C ARG A 412 -3.73 34.39 21.35
N ARG A 413 -4.80 33.60 21.29
CA ARG A 413 -6.16 34.15 21.20
C ARG A 413 -6.53 34.80 22.53
N GLU A 414 -7.28 35.89 22.48
CA GLU A 414 -7.77 36.55 23.70
C GLU A 414 -8.61 35.55 24.51
N GLY A 415 -8.30 35.40 25.80
CA GLY A 415 -8.94 34.41 26.68
C GLY A 415 -8.39 32.98 26.58
N ASP A 416 -7.42 32.70 25.70
CA ASP A 416 -6.76 31.39 25.62
C ASP A 416 -5.46 31.35 26.44
N ASN A 417 -5.48 30.58 27.51
CA ASN A 417 -4.34 30.42 28.44
C ASN A 417 -3.37 29.31 28.03
N ARG A 418 -3.63 28.59 26.93
CA ARG A 418 -2.75 27.53 26.43
C ARG A 418 -1.44 28.14 25.89
N PRO A 419 -0.34 27.35 25.84
CA PRO A 419 0.90 27.81 25.21
C PRO A 419 0.66 28.27 23.76
N PRO A 420 1.44 29.25 23.26
CA PRO A 420 1.42 29.59 21.84
C PRO A 420 1.61 28.35 20.96
N ALA A 421 1.13 28.43 19.72
CA ALA A 421 1.38 27.39 18.74
C ALA A 421 2.89 27.14 18.60
N GLU A 422 3.30 25.89 18.44
CA GLU A 422 4.69 25.49 18.21
C GLU A 422 4.77 24.42 17.13
N LEU A 423 5.83 24.44 16.33
CA LEU A 423 6.23 23.39 15.41
C LEU A 423 7.61 22.91 15.87
N ALA A 424 7.70 21.66 16.32
CA ALA A 424 8.94 21.10 16.86
C ALA A 424 9.51 20.02 15.94
N LEU A 425 10.80 20.12 15.59
CA LEU A 425 11.46 19.15 14.72
C LEU A 425 12.44 18.28 15.53
N ASN A 426 12.68 17.06 15.05
CA ASN A 426 13.76 16.18 15.52
C ASN A 426 14.45 15.49 14.33
N GLU A 427 15.34 14.54 14.59
CA GLU A 427 16.10 13.80 13.58
C GLU A 427 15.24 13.11 12.51
N VAL A 428 13.98 12.75 12.81
CA VAL A 428 13.13 12.07 11.81
C VAL A 428 12.79 12.96 10.63
N ASN A 429 12.72 14.28 10.85
CA ASN A 429 12.37 15.26 9.83
C ASN A 429 13.46 15.48 8.77
N PHE A 430 14.66 14.92 8.99
CA PHE A 430 15.82 15.10 8.14
C PHE A 430 16.19 13.82 7.36
N GLY A 431 15.17 13.06 6.93
CA GLY A 431 15.33 11.96 5.97
C GLY A 431 14.78 10.61 6.40
N ALA A 432 14.09 10.51 7.54
CA ALA A 432 13.44 9.24 7.91
C ALA A 432 12.25 8.89 6.99
N TYR A 433 11.59 9.91 6.44
CA TYR A 433 10.39 9.78 5.61
C TYR A 433 10.56 10.47 4.25
N PRO A 434 11.44 9.97 3.37
CA PRO A 434 11.61 10.58 2.05
C PRO A 434 10.30 10.46 1.27
N MET A 435 9.86 11.57 0.68
CA MET A 435 8.68 11.64 -0.19
C MET A 435 8.94 10.95 -1.54
N SER A 436 7.90 10.82 -2.36
CA SER A 436 7.94 10.04 -3.62
C SER A 436 8.84 10.64 -4.69
#